data_AF-A0A6A4FLY5-F1
#
_entry.id   AF-A0A6A4FLY5-F1
#
_cell.length_a   1.000
_cell.length_b   1.000
_cell.length_c   1.000
_cell.angle_alpha   90.00
_cell.angle_beta   90.00
_cell.angle_gamma   90.00
#
_symmetry.space_group_name_H-M   'P 1'
#
loop_
_entity.id
_entity.type
_entity.pdbx_description
1 polymer ?
#
loop_
_entity_poly.entity_id
_entity_poly.type
_entity_poly.pdbx_seq_one_letter_code
_entity_poly.pdbx_strand_id
1 'polypeptide(L)'
;MPETWDFSWMAAATQSLETYEAALETAEFPSLLLAALDELLQAPEANAVPLQELADVLLQMAEFPIDLELPRETVTTLHSARDWAIQTLLDVPTACTSTEQFTEEVLQAPTLSASLQQMQTKLFVSAPCRQAEVQMELHQSLLAAVKDEDESDAVSNMLELCATSLEDDAHFLQFAETALSAKAESLVLGAAFLQRLFDRRSIQLPPDERLNEGNVLRGHRLFDALTLGSKVRVWANHLPSWRSQLQTWMLEAHRAPFKPISAVLPDGWWLEDGSDADSPGSVALTTACRRYSHLYVTLIEWCRSHVDLLSSCRATELVSVLSDSTRPQNAARLFNRKLLSHVPLSDSSPNGRGWSSDQRKRVFSVLGSNLEQLQAARTASDNVWQYEWIGVLEHPQLLHEALEVSFCIDTSGPKNDETEGVARGAAQFFGWFYSFSSIESASEIAALISQMSSELRVSDIRSGAQWLRRSRADFGVLPIARLRLVWFWLLKSVDITLQTSGAVDDPVTAAATTDVLESVEYIFRRFTPPRAKRPFQVELVTQLVAELEWRARNADVKTKHEFLDRIVPLCAWLTKIVRLMQLEEQTAQQKDGRSRYGNRRSSANDVEHLAERLEQFSV
;
A
#
# COMPACT_ATOMS: atom_id res chain seq x y z
N MET A 1 -5.14 37.27 -57.06
CA MET A 1 -6.36 37.58 -56.29
C MET A 1 -6.82 36.24 -55.73
N PRO A 2 -6.81 36.04 -54.41
CA PRO A 2 -7.40 34.84 -53.84
C PRO A 2 -8.92 34.85 -54.10
N GLU A 3 -9.50 33.69 -54.38
CA GLU A 3 -10.95 33.50 -54.46
C GLU A 3 -11.52 33.86 -53.08
N THR A 4 -12.28 34.96 -53.02
CA THR A 4 -12.98 35.36 -51.81
C THR A 4 -14.21 34.47 -51.64
N TRP A 5 -14.37 33.85 -50.47
CA TRP A 5 -15.58 33.16 -50.09
C TRP A 5 -16.81 34.05 -50.32
N ASP A 6 -17.83 33.54 -50.99
CA ASP A 6 -19.09 34.24 -51.24
C ASP A 6 -20.20 33.62 -50.37
N PHE A 7 -20.59 34.33 -49.33
CA PHE A 7 -21.64 33.92 -48.39
C PHE A 7 -23.04 34.43 -48.77
N SER A 8 -23.18 35.13 -49.91
CA SER A 8 -24.45 35.75 -50.33
C SER A 8 -25.59 34.74 -50.51
N TRP A 9 -25.27 33.54 -50.99
CA TRP A 9 -26.25 32.46 -51.15
C TRP A 9 -26.70 31.89 -49.80
N MET A 10 -25.80 31.84 -48.80
CA MET A 10 -26.15 31.40 -47.45
C MET A 10 -27.01 32.43 -46.74
N ALA A 11 -26.64 33.72 -46.87
CA ALA A 11 -27.43 34.84 -46.38
C ALA A 11 -28.81 34.91 -47.05
N ALA A 12 -28.95 34.48 -48.30
CA ALA A 12 -30.25 34.36 -48.97
C ALA A 12 -31.04 33.15 -48.47
N ALA A 13 -30.38 32.03 -48.18
CA ALA A 13 -31.02 30.83 -47.65
C ALA A 13 -31.64 31.08 -46.26
N THR A 14 -31.00 31.91 -45.43
CA THR A 14 -31.47 32.26 -44.07
C THR A 14 -32.56 33.34 -44.03
N GLN A 15 -33.03 33.85 -45.18
CA GLN A 15 -34.07 34.89 -45.26
C GLN A 15 -35.51 34.36 -45.25
N SER A 16 -35.72 33.07 -45.53
CA SER A 16 -37.06 32.46 -45.51
C SER A 16 -37.00 31.02 -44.99
N LEU A 17 -38.09 30.57 -44.37
CA LEU A 17 -38.19 29.22 -43.81
C LEU A 17 -38.01 28.15 -44.90
N GLU A 18 -38.68 28.33 -46.04
CA GLU A 18 -38.65 27.38 -47.16
C GLU A 18 -37.23 27.23 -47.75
N THR A 19 -36.47 28.33 -47.86
CA THR A 19 -35.09 28.30 -48.36
C THR A 19 -34.10 27.77 -47.33
N TYR A 20 -34.36 28.01 -46.05
CA TYR A 20 -33.51 27.54 -44.96
C TYR A 20 -33.64 26.02 -44.77
N GLU A 21 -34.87 25.51 -44.82
CA GLU A 21 -35.14 24.07 -44.80
C GLU A 21 -34.51 23.36 -46.01
N ALA A 22 -34.72 23.89 -47.23
CA ALA A 22 -34.14 23.32 -48.43
C ALA A 22 -32.60 23.32 -48.39
N ALA A 23 -31.97 24.32 -47.78
CA ALA A 23 -30.52 24.38 -47.60
C ALA A 23 -30.03 23.36 -46.56
N LEU A 24 -30.74 23.17 -45.45
CA LEU A 24 -30.39 22.21 -44.39
C LEU A 24 -30.56 20.75 -44.81
N GLU A 25 -31.51 20.45 -45.71
CA GLU A 25 -31.65 19.11 -46.30
C GLU A 25 -30.45 18.73 -47.17
N THR A 26 -29.68 19.71 -47.65
CA THR A 26 -28.42 19.47 -48.35
C THR A 26 -27.27 19.41 -47.34
N ALA A 27 -26.50 18.31 -47.36
CA ALA A 27 -25.28 18.19 -46.56
C ALA A 27 -24.20 19.25 -46.90
N GLU A 28 -24.40 19.99 -47.99
CA GLU A 28 -23.51 21.04 -48.48
C GLU A 28 -23.53 22.29 -47.59
N PHE A 29 -24.67 22.65 -46.99
CA PHE A 29 -24.77 23.89 -46.21
C PHE A 29 -23.91 23.88 -44.92
N PRO A 30 -24.02 22.88 -44.02
CA PRO A 30 -23.19 22.83 -42.81
C PRO A 30 -21.72 22.52 -43.11
N SER A 31 -21.44 21.73 -44.16
CA SER A 31 -20.07 21.36 -44.52
C SER A 31 -19.30 22.53 -45.13
N LEU A 32 -19.95 23.37 -45.95
CA LEU A 32 -19.34 24.59 -46.50
C LEU A 32 -19.08 25.64 -45.41
N LEU A 33 -19.97 25.78 -44.42
CA LEU A 33 -19.74 26.66 -43.27
C LEU A 33 -18.53 26.21 -42.43
N LEU A 34 -18.41 24.91 -42.15
CA LEU A 34 -17.27 24.37 -41.41
C LEU A 34 -15.96 24.50 -42.19
N ALA A 35 -15.98 24.24 -43.50
CA ALA A 35 -14.80 24.40 -44.35
C ALA A 35 -14.36 25.87 -44.44
N ALA A 36 -15.31 26.79 -44.57
CA ALA A 36 -15.04 28.23 -44.56
C ALA A 36 -14.49 28.70 -43.21
N LEU A 37 -15.02 28.21 -42.09
CA LEU A 37 -14.49 28.52 -40.75
C LEU A 37 -13.05 28.03 -40.60
N ASP A 38 -12.78 26.77 -40.96
CA ASP A 38 -11.45 26.16 -40.82
C ASP A 38 -10.39 26.89 -41.66
N GLU A 39 -10.76 27.35 -42.87
CA GLU A 39 -9.87 28.13 -43.73
C GLU A 39 -9.70 29.58 -43.26
N LEU A 40 -10.81 30.27 -42.95
CA LEU A 40 -10.77 31.70 -42.62
C LEU A 40 -10.10 31.97 -41.26
N LEU A 41 -10.25 31.05 -40.30
CA LEU A 41 -9.61 31.14 -38.98
C LEU A 41 -8.10 30.89 -39.01
N GLN A 42 -7.52 30.40 -40.12
CA GLN A 42 -6.06 30.25 -40.23
C GLN A 42 -5.31 31.59 -40.29
N ALA A 43 -5.97 32.67 -40.72
CA ALA A 43 -5.39 34.02 -40.83
C ALA A 43 -6.46 35.11 -40.58
N PRO A 44 -6.90 35.28 -39.32
CA PRO A 44 -8.11 36.04 -38.98
C PRO A 44 -8.02 37.54 -39.32
N GLU A 45 -6.84 38.15 -39.19
CA GLU A 45 -6.64 39.57 -39.52
C GLU A 45 -6.73 39.84 -41.03
N ALA A 46 -6.23 38.91 -41.86
CA ALA A 46 -6.30 39.02 -43.32
C ALA A 46 -7.70 38.70 -43.86
N ASN A 47 -8.47 37.91 -43.10
CA ASN A 47 -9.79 37.39 -43.46
C ASN A 47 -10.94 38.07 -42.71
N ALA A 48 -10.70 39.22 -42.09
CA ALA A 48 -11.67 39.88 -41.21
C ALA A 48 -13.02 40.18 -41.89
N VAL A 49 -13.02 40.54 -43.18
CA VAL A 49 -14.24 40.84 -43.94
C VAL A 49 -15.06 39.57 -44.23
N PRO A 50 -14.50 38.50 -44.83
CA PRO A 50 -15.18 37.21 -44.96
C PRO A 50 -15.65 36.61 -43.62
N LEU A 51 -14.86 36.74 -42.55
CA LEU A 51 -15.25 36.28 -41.22
C LEU A 51 -16.46 37.04 -40.66
N GLN A 52 -16.54 38.35 -40.94
CA GLN A 52 -17.69 39.16 -40.56
C GLN A 52 -18.94 38.73 -41.33
N GLU A 53 -18.84 38.50 -42.64
CA GLU A 53 -19.96 38.04 -43.47
C GLU A 53 -20.48 36.67 -43.01
N LEU A 54 -19.57 35.75 -42.67
CA LEU A 54 -19.89 34.44 -42.12
C LEU A 54 -20.56 34.53 -40.74
N ALA A 55 -20.07 35.42 -39.87
CA ALA A 55 -20.70 35.69 -38.58
C ALA A 55 -22.12 36.25 -38.75
N ASP A 56 -22.34 37.15 -39.71
CA ASP A 56 -23.65 37.71 -40.01
C ASP A 56 -24.64 36.64 -40.48
N VAL A 57 -24.20 35.66 -41.29
CA VAL A 57 -25.01 34.49 -41.68
C VAL A 57 -25.37 33.62 -40.48
N LEU A 58 -24.39 33.27 -39.62
CA LEU A 58 -24.64 32.46 -38.43
C LEU A 58 -25.55 33.17 -37.42
N LEU A 59 -25.47 34.49 -37.30
CA LEU A 59 -26.37 35.30 -36.47
C LEU A 59 -27.81 35.25 -36.98
N GLN A 60 -28.01 35.35 -38.30
CA GLN A 60 -29.34 35.21 -38.90
C GLN A 60 -29.92 33.82 -38.64
N MET A 61 -29.10 32.76 -38.65
CA MET A 61 -29.54 31.41 -38.28
C MET A 61 -29.96 31.33 -36.80
N ALA A 62 -29.20 31.95 -35.89
CA ALA A 62 -29.47 31.92 -34.46
C ALA A 62 -30.75 32.69 -34.06
N GLU A 63 -31.05 33.77 -34.78
CA GLU A 63 -32.24 34.61 -34.59
C GLU A 63 -33.50 34.09 -35.30
N PHE A 64 -33.36 33.07 -36.15
CA PHE A 64 -34.47 32.57 -36.96
C PHE A 64 -35.60 31.98 -36.08
N PRO A 65 -36.84 32.49 -36.18
CA PRO A 65 -37.96 32.00 -35.37
C PRO A 65 -38.43 30.62 -35.87
N ILE A 66 -38.46 29.64 -34.98
CA ILE A 66 -38.95 28.27 -35.28
C ILE A 66 -40.43 28.20 -34.91
N ASP A 67 -41.29 27.99 -35.90
CA ASP A 67 -42.72 27.74 -35.68
C ASP A 67 -42.93 26.31 -35.15
N LEU A 68 -43.57 26.18 -34.00
CA LEU A 68 -43.85 24.88 -33.36
C LEU A 68 -45.00 24.13 -34.03
N GLU A 69 -45.73 24.76 -34.96
CA GLU A 69 -46.77 24.11 -35.76
C GLU A 69 -46.20 23.27 -36.93
N LEU A 70 -44.88 23.33 -37.16
CA LEU A 70 -44.17 22.53 -38.17
C LEU A 70 -44.09 21.04 -37.80
N PRO A 71 -43.84 20.15 -38.78
CA PRO A 71 -43.59 18.74 -38.51
C PRO A 71 -42.46 18.53 -37.50
N ARG A 72 -42.63 17.59 -36.57
CA ARG A 72 -41.70 17.36 -35.45
C ARG A 72 -40.25 17.15 -35.90
N GLU A 73 -40.04 16.42 -37.00
CA GLU A 73 -38.71 16.15 -37.57
C GLU A 73 -38.03 17.43 -38.07
N THR A 74 -38.81 18.32 -38.70
CA THR A 74 -38.39 19.66 -39.14
C THR A 74 -38.02 20.53 -37.95
N VAL A 75 -38.88 20.56 -36.92
CA VAL A 75 -38.63 21.31 -35.67
C VAL A 75 -37.33 20.85 -35.01
N THR A 76 -37.09 19.53 -34.89
CA THR A 76 -35.84 19.01 -34.33
C THR A 76 -34.60 19.37 -35.14
N THR A 77 -34.70 19.38 -36.47
CA THR A 77 -33.58 19.73 -37.36
C THR A 77 -33.24 21.20 -37.25
N LEU A 78 -34.25 22.08 -37.22
CA LEU A 78 -34.08 23.52 -37.04
C LEU A 78 -33.49 23.87 -35.67
N HIS A 79 -33.95 23.20 -34.59
CA HIS A 79 -33.38 23.38 -33.26
C HIS A 79 -31.91 22.94 -33.19
N SER A 80 -31.58 21.77 -33.75
CA SER A 80 -30.21 21.26 -33.76
C SER A 80 -29.27 22.18 -34.56
N ALA A 81 -29.74 22.71 -35.70
CA ALA A 81 -28.99 23.66 -36.50
C ALA A 81 -28.79 25.01 -35.79
N ARG A 82 -29.80 25.47 -35.06
CA ARG A 82 -29.73 26.68 -34.23
C ARG A 82 -28.73 26.52 -33.08
N ASP A 83 -28.77 25.39 -32.38
CA ASP A 83 -27.84 25.08 -31.28
C ASP A 83 -26.40 25.01 -31.81
N TRP A 84 -26.20 24.39 -32.97
CA TRP A 84 -24.91 24.35 -33.66
C TRP A 84 -24.42 25.75 -34.06
N ALA A 85 -25.28 26.62 -34.60
CA ALA A 85 -24.90 27.99 -34.97
C ALA A 85 -24.52 28.83 -33.74
N ILE A 86 -25.25 28.66 -32.63
CA ILE A 86 -24.94 29.31 -31.35
C ILE A 86 -23.58 28.84 -30.82
N GLN A 87 -23.33 27.53 -30.80
CA GLN A 87 -22.05 26.98 -30.36
C GLN A 87 -20.90 27.51 -31.24
N THR A 88 -21.10 27.52 -32.55
CA THR A 88 -20.12 28.01 -33.53
C THR A 88 -19.81 29.50 -33.33
N LEU A 89 -20.83 30.34 -33.13
CA LEU A 89 -20.65 31.78 -32.83
C LEU A 89 -19.88 32.03 -31.52
N LEU A 90 -20.04 31.14 -30.53
CA LEU A 90 -19.32 31.23 -29.26
C LEU A 90 -17.84 30.82 -29.40
N ASP A 91 -17.49 30.04 -30.42
CA ASP A 91 -16.13 29.53 -30.66
C ASP A 91 -15.27 30.44 -31.57
N VAL A 92 -15.88 31.33 -32.37
CA VAL A 92 -15.16 32.30 -33.22
C VAL A 92 -14.27 33.28 -32.41
N PRO A 93 -14.66 33.83 -31.25
CA PRO A 93 -13.82 34.74 -30.46
C PRO A 93 -12.62 34.06 -29.79
N THR A 94 -12.74 32.78 -29.44
CA THR A 94 -11.67 31.99 -28.78
C THR A 94 -10.54 31.62 -29.74
N ALA A 95 -10.80 31.52 -31.04
CA ALA A 95 -9.77 31.31 -32.06
C ALA A 95 -8.93 32.58 -32.34
N CYS A 96 -9.51 33.78 -32.19
CA CYS A 96 -8.80 35.05 -32.35
C CYS A 96 -7.93 35.45 -31.15
N THR A 97 -8.10 34.80 -30.00
CA THR A 97 -7.38 35.10 -28.76
C THR A 97 -6.32 34.05 -28.38
N SER A 98 -6.21 32.97 -29.14
CA SER A 98 -5.30 31.83 -28.85
C SER A 98 -3.96 31.87 -29.60
N THR A 99 -3.69 32.91 -30.40
CA THR A 99 -2.31 33.15 -30.87
C THR A 99 -1.53 33.89 -29.78
N GLU A 100 -0.86 33.09 -28.95
CA GLU A 100 0.22 33.53 -28.07
C GLU A 100 1.31 34.26 -28.87
N GLN A 101 1.17 35.57 -29.03
CA GLN A 101 2.22 36.57 -29.24
C GLN A 101 1.54 37.84 -29.75
N PHE A 102 1.14 38.76 -28.87
CA PHE A 102 1.34 40.18 -29.17
C PHE A 102 1.37 40.99 -27.88
N THR A 103 2.43 41.77 -27.78
CA THR A 103 2.71 42.81 -26.82
C THR A 103 1.59 43.85 -26.72
N GLU A 104 1.47 44.39 -25.52
CA GLU A 104 0.43 45.22 -24.91
C GLU A 104 -0.01 46.52 -25.62
N GLU A 105 0.37 46.82 -26.86
CA GLU A 105 -0.06 48.07 -27.51
C GLU A 105 -0.38 47.88 -28.99
N VAL A 106 -1.62 48.23 -29.34
CA VAL A 106 -2.22 48.30 -30.69
C VAL A 106 -2.61 46.95 -31.28
N LEU A 107 -3.82 46.49 -30.94
CA LEU A 107 -4.86 46.06 -31.88
C LEU A 107 -6.17 46.07 -31.07
N GLN A 108 -7.05 47.03 -31.34
CA GLN A 108 -8.41 46.96 -30.80
C GLN A 108 -8.99 45.61 -31.20
N ALA A 109 -9.55 44.87 -30.24
CA ALA A 109 -10.45 43.76 -30.53
C ALA A 109 -11.36 44.21 -31.68
N PRO A 110 -11.57 43.38 -32.73
CA PRO A 110 -12.44 43.77 -33.83
C PRO A 110 -13.71 44.31 -33.19
N THR A 111 -14.07 45.55 -33.49
CA THR A 111 -15.21 46.23 -32.88
C THR A 111 -16.44 45.40 -33.18
N LEU A 112 -16.73 44.45 -32.29
CA LEU A 112 -17.93 43.67 -32.28
C LEU A 112 -19.05 44.69 -32.38
N SER A 113 -19.87 44.59 -33.43
CA SER A 113 -20.97 45.53 -33.62
C SER A 113 -21.78 45.60 -32.32
N ALA A 114 -22.31 46.78 -31.97
CA ALA A 114 -23.07 46.94 -30.74
C ALA A 114 -24.20 45.90 -30.61
N SER A 115 -24.74 45.46 -31.75
CA SER A 115 -25.68 44.34 -31.88
C SER A 115 -25.08 42.98 -31.48
N LEU A 116 -23.85 42.65 -31.91
CA LEU A 116 -23.16 41.39 -31.54
C LEU A 116 -22.75 41.39 -30.06
N GLN A 117 -22.32 42.52 -29.49
CA GLN A 117 -22.07 42.64 -28.05
C GLN A 117 -23.36 42.52 -27.23
N GLN A 118 -24.43 43.18 -27.66
CA GLN A 118 -25.72 43.13 -26.99
C GLN A 118 -26.37 41.74 -27.11
N MET A 119 -26.12 41.03 -28.22
CA MET A 119 -26.55 39.66 -28.43
C MET A 119 -25.67 38.66 -27.68
N GLN A 120 -24.35 38.82 -27.60
CA GLN A 120 -23.48 38.06 -26.70
C GLN A 120 -23.91 38.23 -25.25
N THR A 121 -24.26 39.45 -24.82
CA THR A 121 -24.73 39.69 -23.45
C THR A 121 -26.08 39.02 -23.20
N LYS A 122 -26.99 39.04 -24.18
CA LYS A 122 -28.27 38.33 -24.11
C LYS A 122 -28.09 36.81 -24.16
N LEU A 123 -27.26 36.30 -25.07
CA LEU A 123 -26.91 34.89 -25.24
C LEU A 123 -26.11 34.35 -24.06
N PHE A 124 -25.28 35.14 -23.38
CA PHE A 124 -24.65 34.72 -22.11
C PHE A 124 -25.65 34.61 -20.97
N VAL A 125 -26.69 35.47 -20.96
CA VAL A 125 -27.78 35.43 -19.97
C VAL A 125 -28.81 34.34 -20.29
N SER A 126 -28.93 33.93 -21.56
CA SER A 126 -29.90 32.95 -22.04
C SER A 126 -29.30 31.64 -22.58
N ALA A 127 -27.98 31.48 -22.54
CA ALA A 127 -27.31 30.26 -22.99
C ALA A 127 -27.69 29.11 -22.04
N PRO A 128 -27.83 27.88 -22.57
CA PRO A 128 -27.82 26.71 -21.71
C PRO A 128 -26.53 26.77 -20.87
N CYS A 129 -26.66 26.72 -19.55
CA CYS A 129 -25.51 26.69 -18.63
C CYS A 129 -24.49 25.71 -19.17
N ARG A 130 -23.24 26.14 -19.33
CA ARG A 130 -22.20 25.25 -19.87
C ARG A 130 -22.17 24.00 -18.98
N GLN A 131 -22.10 22.82 -19.57
CA GLN A 131 -22.09 21.57 -18.81
C GLN A 131 -21.04 21.59 -17.68
N ALA A 132 -19.87 22.22 -17.92
CA ALA A 132 -18.85 22.44 -16.91
C ALA A 132 -19.31 23.32 -15.73
N GLU A 133 -20.08 24.38 -15.98
CA GLU A 133 -20.64 25.26 -14.94
C GLU A 133 -21.71 24.52 -14.12
N VAL A 134 -22.59 23.75 -14.78
CA VAL A 134 -23.58 22.91 -14.10
C VAL A 134 -22.90 21.85 -13.22
N GLN A 135 -21.84 21.21 -13.74
CA GLN A 135 -21.05 20.22 -13.00
C GLN A 135 -20.33 20.86 -11.79
N MET A 136 -19.80 22.07 -11.94
CA MET A 136 -19.19 22.83 -10.84
C MET A 136 -20.21 23.26 -9.78
N GLU A 137 -21.37 23.78 -10.18
CA GLU A 137 -22.45 24.16 -9.25
C GLU A 137 -23.02 22.93 -8.52
N LEU A 138 -23.20 21.82 -9.23
CA LEU A 138 -23.62 20.56 -8.64
C LEU A 138 -22.60 20.07 -7.62
N HIS A 139 -21.31 20.08 -7.95
CA HIS A 139 -20.22 19.73 -7.04
C HIS A 139 -20.21 20.61 -5.78
N GLN A 140 -20.29 21.93 -5.94
CA GLN A 140 -20.32 22.87 -4.82
C GLN A 140 -21.57 22.67 -3.94
N SER A 141 -22.72 22.42 -4.55
CA SER A 141 -23.98 22.16 -3.84
C SER A 141 -23.92 20.88 -3.03
N LEU A 142 -23.38 19.80 -3.62
CA LEU A 142 -23.17 18.53 -2.93
C LEU A 142 -22.15 18.69 -1.79
N LEU A 143 -21.04 19.38 -2.01
CA LEU A 143 -20.04 19.66 -0.98
C LEU A 143 -20.61 20.46 0.20
N ALA A 144 -21.45 21.46 -0.08
CA ALA A 144 -22.12 22.24 0.96
C ALA A 144 -23.06 21.35 1.78
N ALA A 145 -23.86 20.51 1.11
CA ALA A 145 -24.77 19.59 1.78
C ALA A 145 -24.04 18.61 2.70
N VAL A 146 -22.93 18.02 2.26
CA VAL A 146 -22.16 17.05 3.07
C VAL A 146 -21.50 17.67 4.31
N LYS A 147 -21.10 18.94 4.26
CA LYS A 147 -20.41 19.59 5.39
C LYS A 147 -21.32 19.81 6.59
N ASP A 148 -22.60 20.05 6.33
CA ASP A 148 -23.60 20.33 7.36
C ASP A 148 -24.38 19.07 7.77
N GLU A 149 -24.24 17.97 7.03
CA GLU A 149 -24.99 16.74 7.23
C GLU A 149 -24.33 15.78 8.24
N ASP A 150 -25.10 15.39 9.26
CA ASP A 150 -24.69 14.43 10.28
C ASP A 150 -25.42 13.07 10.11
N GLU A 151 -26.43 12.97 9.23
CA GLU A 151 -27.18 11.73 8.98
C GLU A 151 -26.47 10.79 7.99
N SER A 152 -26.16 9.57 8.45
CA SER A 152 -25.52 8.50 7.66
C SER A 152 -26.21 8.22 6.31
N ASP A 153 -27.55 8.13 6.32
CA ASP A 153 -28.31 7.75 5.14
C ASP A 153 -28.29 8.86 4.07
N ALA A 154 -28.34 10.12 4.51
CA ALA A 154 -28.22 11.27 3.63
C ALA A 154 -26.84 11.32 2.96
N VAL A 155 -25.75 11.18 3.75
CA VAL A 155 -24.38 11.14 3.21
C VAL A 155 -24.19 9.95 2.24
N SER A 156 -24.75 8.79 2.56
CA SER A 156 -24.69 7.59 1.70
C SER A 156 -25.39 7.81 0.35
N ASN A 157 -26.58 8.42 0.36
CA ASN A 157 -27.31 8.76 -0.86
C ASN A 157 -26.57 9.81 -1.71
N MET A 158 -25.93 10.79 -1.06
CA MET A 158 -25.14 11.80 -1.77
C MET A 158 -23.88 11.20 -2.43
N LEU A 159 -23.21 10.25 -1.78
CA LEU A 159 -22.08 9.50 -2.37
C LEU A 159 -22.50 8.75 -3.63
N GLU A 160 -23.66 8.10 -3.63
CA GLU A 160 -24.18 7.37 -4.80
C GLU A 160 -24.63 8.32 -5.92
N LEU A 161 -25.30 9.42 -5.57
CA LEU A 161 -25.69 10.46 -6.53
C LEU A 161 -24.47 11.10 -7.18
N CYS A 162 -23.44 11.45 -6.39
CA CYS A 162 -22.19 12.00 -6.87
C CYS A 162 -21.49 11.06 -7.86
N ALA A 163 -21.44 9.77 -7.54
CA ALA A 163 -20.80 8.77 -8.40
C ALA A 163 -21.42 8.68 -9.80
N THR A 164 -22.72 8.97 -9.92
CA THR A 164 -23.47 8.91 -11.18
C THR A 164 -23.62 10.25 -11.89
N SER A 165 -23.55 11.36 -11.15
CA SER A 165 -23.90 12.69 -11.67
C SER A 165 -22.67 13.55 -11.98
N LEU A 166 -21.57 13.38 -11.23
CA LEU A 166 -20.34 14.11 -11.52
C LEU A 166 -19.60 13.44 -12.67
N GLU A 167 -19.21 14.17 -13.71
CA GLU A 167 -18.45 13.57 -14.81
C GLU A 167 -16.94 13.58 -14.55
N ASP A 168 -16.46 14.63 -13.87
CA ASP A 168 -15.05 14.82 -13.58
C ASP A 168 -14.57 14.00 -12.37
N ASP A 169 -13.43 13.34 -12.53
CA ASP A 169 -12.85 12.46 -11.52
C ASP A 169 -12.18 13.23 -10.38
N ALA A 170 -11.66 14.44 -10.62
CA ALA A 170 -11.07 15.27 -9.58
C ALA A 170 -12.16 15.83 -8.65
N HIS A 171 -13.29 16.29 -9.20
CA HIS A 171 -14.45 16.71 -8.43
C HIS A 171 -15.06 15.55 -7.64
N PHE A 172 -15.22 14.38 -8.27
CA PHE A 172 -15.67 13.18 -7.56
C PHE A 172 -14.73 12.82 -6.39
N LEU A 173 -13.41 12.83 -6.61
CA LEU A 173 -12.44 12.50 -5.56
C LEU A 173 -12.50 13.51 -4.41
N GLN A 174 -12.56 14.82 -4.71
CA GLN A 174 -12.67 15.87 -3.70
C GLN A 174 -13.95 15.74 -2.88
N PHE A 175 -15.06 15.40 -3.53
CA PHE A 175 -16.32 15.13 -2.86
C PHE A 175 -16.23 13.90 -1.96
N ALA A 176 -15.69 12.79 -2.48
CA ALA A 176 -15.52 11.55 -1.74
C ALA A 176 -14.65 11.75 -0.49
N GLU A 177 -13.54 12.49 -0.58
CA GLU A 177 -12.71 12.86 0.57
C GLU A 177 -13.50 13.63 1.63
N THR A 178 -14.30 14.61 1.20
CA THR A 178 -15.08 15.43 2.12
C THR A 178 -16.16 14.59 2.83
N ALA A 179 -16.86 13.74 2.09
CA ALA A 179 -17.89 12.86 2.64
C ALA A 179 -17.31 11.76 3.56
N LEU A 180 -16.15 11.20 3.21
CA LEU A 180 -15.47 10.20 4.03
C LEU A 180 -14.75 10.82 5.24
N SER A 181 -14.56 12.14 5.27
CA SER A 181 -14.06 12.85 6.46
C SER A 181 -15.16 13.47 7.33
N ALA A 182 -16.42 13.45 6.88
CA ALA A 182 -17.59 13.95 7.62
C ALA A 182 -17.84 13.19 8.94
N LYS A 183 -18.75 13.67 9.79
CA LYS A 183 -18.96 13.09 11.14
C LYS A 183 -19.57 11.68 11.15
N ALA A 184 -20.37 11.33 10.13
CA ALA A 184 -21.20 10.11 10.09
C ALA A 184 -20.42 8.79 9.88
N GLU A 185 -19.94 8.14 10.94
CA GLU A 185 -18.96 7.03 10.84
C GLU A 185 -19.40 5.80 10.02
N SER A 186 -20.65 5.40 10.19
CA SER A 186 -21.27 4.28 9.48
C SER A 186 -21.88 4.82 8.20
N LEU A 187 -21.56 4.23 7.06
CA LEU A 187 -22.04 4.63 5.75
C LEU A 187 -22.39 3.38 4.94
N VAL A 188 -23.44 3.46 4.13
CA VAL A 188 -23.74 2.42 3.15
C VAL A 188 -23.13 2.85 1.83
N LEU A 189 -21.98 2.25 1.49
CA LEU A 189 -21.31 2.54 0.21
C LEU A 189 -22.07 1.84 -0.92
N GLY A 190 -22.75 2.64 -1.75
CA GLY A 190 -23.54 2.16 -2.87
C GLY A 190 -22.71 1.57 -4.01
N ALA A 191 -23.38 0.88 -4.92
CA ALA A 191 -22.72 0.11 -5.98
C ALA A 191 -22.05 1.02 -7.01
N ALA A 192 -22.67 2.13 -7.40
CA ALA A 192 -22.09 3.07 -8.35
C ALA A 192 -20.85 3.76 -7.76
N PHE A 193 -20.93 4.17 -6.49
CA PHE A 193 -19.79 4.73 -5.76
C PHE A 193 -18.60 3.77 -5.72
N LEU A 194 -18.83 2.53 -5.26
CA LEU A 194 -17.79 1.51 -5.19
C LEU A 194 -17.23 1.16 -6.58
N GLN A 195 -18.10 1.03 -7.58
CA GLN A 195 -17.67 0.73 -8.94
C GLN A 195 -16.75 1.82 -9.47
N ARG A 196 -17.13 3.09 -9.36
CA ARG A 196 -16.31 4.21 -9.82
C ARG A 196 -15.00 4.32 -9.06
N LEU A 197 -15.04 4.16 -7.74
CA LEU A 197 -13.85 4.27 -6.89
C LEU A 197 -12.80 3.20 -7.21
N PHE A 198 -13.24 1.98 -7.54
CA PHE A 198 -12.36 0.85 -7.85
C PHE A 198 -12.17 0.58 -9.35
N ASP A 199 -12.77 1.38 -10.24
CA ASP A 199 -12.61 1.22 -11.69
C ASP A 199 -11.15 1.47 -12.10
N ARG A 200 -10.68 0.71 -13.08
CA ARG A 200 -9.27 0.69 -13.54
C ARG A 200 -9.06 1.47 -14.84
N ARG A 201 -9.99 2.35 -15.22
CA ARG A 201 -9.88 3.19 -16.43
C ARG A 201 -8.74 4.20 -16.28
N SER A 202 -8.21 4.73 -17.39
CA SER A 202 -7.16 5.75 -17.33
C SER A 202 -7.72 7.02 -16.70
N ILE A 203 -7.27 7.33 -15.49
CA ILE A 203 -7.69 8.51 -14.74
C ILE A 203 -6.99 9.74 -15.32
N GLN A 204 -7.75 10.80 -15.60
CA GLN A 204 -7.21 12.11 -15.96
C GLN A 204 -7.22 12.99 -14.71
N LEU A 205 -6.25 12.78 -13.80
CA LEU A 205 -6.01 13.71 -12.70
C LEU A 205 -4.94 14.73 -13.13
N PRO A 206 -5.11 16.03 -12.88
CA PRO A 206 -4.04 17.00 -13.05
C PRO A 206 -2.86 16.63 -12.13
N PRO A 207 -1.60 16.84 -12.57
CA PRO A 207 -0.44 16.61 -11.72
C PRO A 207 -0.51 17.55 -10.52
N ASP A 208 -0.64 17.00 -9.32
CA ASP A 208 -0.74 17.78 -8.10
C ASP A 208 0.66 18.11 -7.55
N GLU A 209 1.04 19.39 -7.54
CA GLU A 209 2.33 19.87 -7.02
C GLU A 209 2.50 19.67 -5.50
N ARG A 210 1.45 19.23 -4.79
CA ARG A 210 1.45 19.08 -3.33
C ARG A 210 1.54 17.64 -2.82
N LEU A 211 1.54 16.65 -3.72
CA LEU A 211 1.74 15.25 -3.36
C LEU A 211 3.14 14.82 -3.79
N ASN A 212 4.08 14.90 -2.85
CA ASN A 212 5.47 14.43 -2.88
C ASN A 212 5.91 13.73 -4.19
N GLU A 213 6.80 14.40 -4.91
CA GLU A 213 7.65 13.84 -5.95
C GLU A 213 8.23 12.49 -5.50
N GLY A 214 7.86 11.38 -6.15
CA GLY A 214 8.53 10.10 -5.94
C GLY A 214 7.80 8.83 -6.38
N ASN A 215 6.46 8.75 -6.28
CA ASN A 215 5.75 7.45 -6.45
C ASN A 215 4.51 7.47 -7.38
N VAL A 216 4.22 8.59 -8.04
CA VAL A 216 3.03 8.73 -8.89
C VAL A 216 3.24 8.03 -10.23
N LEU A 217 3.05 6.70 -10.29
CA LEU A 217 2.70 5.92 -11.50
C LEU A 217 2.48 4.40 -11.21
N ARG A 218 1.95 4.04 -10.04
CA ARG A 218 1.40 2.68 -9.80
C ARG A 218 0.07 2.75 -9.05
N GLY A 219 -1.02 2.83 -9.81
CA GLY A 219 -2.39 2.67 -9.32
C GLY A 219 -3.39 3.45 -10.17
N HIS A 220 -4.04 2.80 -11.14
CA HIS A 220 -5.00 3.43 -12.06
C HIS A 220 -6.42 3.53 -11.47
N ARG A 221 -6.59 3.64 -10.15
CA ARG A 221 -7.91 3.69 -9.47
C ARG A 221 -8.03 4.92 -8.59
N LEU A 222 -9.22 5.51 -8.53
CA LEU A 222 -9.51 6.67 -7.70
C LEU A 222 -9.33 6.36 -6.21
N PHE A 223 -9.59 5.11 -5.80
CA PHE A 223 -9.28 4.61 -4.47
C PHE A 223 -7.82 4.86 -4.06
N ASP A 224 -6.87 4.69 -4.97
CA ASP A 224 -5.45 4.77 -4.66
C ASP A 224 -5.03 6.24 -4.38
N ALA A 225 -5.78 7.21 -4.91
CA ALA A 225 -5.59 8.65 -4.69
C ALA A 225 -6.22 9.18 -3.37
N LEU A 226 -7.07 8.39 -2.71
CA LEU A 226 -7.65 8.80 -1.43
C LEU A 226 -6.58 8.92 -0.33
N THR A 227 -6.81 9.82 0.61
CA THR A 227 -6.09 9.93 1.87
C THR A 227 -6.23 8.64 2.67
N LEU A 228 -5.25 8.36 3.53
CA LEU A 228 -5.23 7.10 4.28
C LEU A 228 -6.41 6.99 5.26
N GLY A 229 -6.85 8.11 5.85
CA GLY A 229 -8.05 8.16 6.70
C GLY A 229 -9.33 7.79 5.92
N SER A 230 -9.51 8.35 4.73
CA SER A 230 -10.62 8.02 3.83
C SER A 230 -10.58 6.56 3.38
N LYS A 231 -9.40 6.00 3.08
CA LYS A 231 -9.21 4.57 2.79
C LYS A 231 -9.65 3.68 3.94
N VAL A 232 -9.27 4.00 5.18
CA VAL A 232 -9.69 3.26 6.38
C VAL A 232 -11.21 3.25 6.52
N ARG A 233 -11.87 4.38 6.27
CA ARG A 233 -13.33 4.46 6.34
C ARG A 233 -14.03 3.68 5.22
N VAL A 234 -13.46 3.66 4.01
CA VAL A 234 -13.94 2.79 2.93
C VAL A 234 -13.83 1.32 3.33
N TRP A 235 -12.68 0.90 3.87
CA TRP A 235 -12.49 -0.48 4.35
C TRP A 235 -13.45 -0.83 5.49
N ALA A 236 -13.69 0.11 6.42
CA ALA A 236 -14.62 -0.07 7.53
C ALA A 236 -16.06 -0.27 7.06
N ASN A 237 -16.48 0.43 6.01
CA ASN A 237 -17.83 0.35 5.47
C ASN A 237 -17.98 -0.65 4.31
N HIS A 238 -16.87 -1.21 3.81
CA HIS A 238 -16.86 -2.20 2.74
C HIS A 238 -15.78 -3.29 2.97
N LEU A 239 -16.11 -4.25 3.85
CA LEU A 239 -15.25 -5.38 4.23
C LEU A 239 -14.66 -6.20 3.07
N PRO A 240 -15.34 -6.42 1.92
CA PRO A 240 -14.73 -7.10 0.79
C PRO A 240 -13.47 -6.38 0.27
N SER A 241 -13.48 -5.04 0.23
CA SER A 241 -12.29 -4.27 -0.16
C SER A 241 -11.18 -4.37 0.88
N TRP A 242 -11.52 -4.43 2.17
CA TRP A 242 -10.53 -4.65 3.23
C TRP A 242 -9.83 -6.00 3.07
N ARG A 243 -10.60 -7.09 2.89
CA ARG A 243 -10.03 -8.43 2.65
C ARG A 243 -9.15 -8.49 1.41
N SER A 244 -9.58 -7.82 0.34
CA SER A 244 -8.79 -7.69 -0.90
C SER A 244 -7.48 -6.94 -0.64
N GLN A 245 -7.49 -5.89 0.18
CA GLN A 245 -6.29 -5.16 0.56
C GLN A 245 -5.34 -6.00 1.41
N LEU A 246 -5.84 -6.75 2.41
CA LEU A 246 -5.04 -7.69 3.20
C LEU A 246 -4.31 -8.69 2.32
N GLN A 247 -5.01 -9.26 1.33
CA GLN A 247 -4.40 -10.17 0.36
C GLN A 247 -3.36 -9.47 -0.51
N THR A 248 -3.61 -8.22 -0.91
CA THR A 248 -2.69 -7.42 -1.72
C THR A 248 -1.38 -7.16 -0.97
N TRP A 249 -1.46 -6.68 0.28
CA TRP A 249 -0.27 -6.46 1.12
C TRP A 249 0.47 -7.76 1.43
N MET A 250 -0.24 -8.87 1.67
CA MET A 250 0.39 -10.17 1.87
C MET A 250 1.20 -10.60 0.64
N LEU A 251 0.64 -10.42 -0.56
CA LEU A 251 1.34 -10.71 -1.81
C LEU A 251 2.52 -9.77 -2.03
N GLU A 252 2.40 -8.49 -1.70
CA GLU A 252 3.49 -7.52 -1.80
C GLU A 252 4.64 -7.82 -0.84
N ALA A 253 4.33 -8.18 0.41
CA ALA A 253 5.31 -8.59 1.41
C ALA A 253 6.13 -9.81 0.95
N HIS A 254 5.51 -10.76 0.25
CA HIS A 254 6.17 -11.95 -0.31
C HIS A 254 6.86 -11.69 -1.65
N ARG A 255 6.44 -10.69 -2.41
CA ARG A 255 7.10 -10.28 -3.66
C ARG A 255 8.45 -9.61 -3.41
N ALA A 256 8.59 -8.89 -2.30
CA ALA A 256 9.80 -8.19 -1.92
C ALA A 256 10.25 -8.61 -0.50
N PRO A 257 10.75 -9.84 -0.32
CA PRO A 257 11.01 -10.41 1.01
C PRO A 257 12.09 -9.68 1.80
N PHE A 258 13.05 -9.05 1.11
CA PHE A 258 14.13 -8.32 1.77
C PHE A 258 13.85 -6.83 1.97
N LYS A 259 12.72 -6.31 1.48
CA LYS A 259 12.30 -4.95 1.81
C LYS A 259 11.83 -4.87 3.26
N PRO A 260 12.10 -3.78 3.98
CA PRO A 260 11.49 -3.57 5.29
C PRO A 260 9.97 -3.57 5.14
N ILE A 261 9.25 -4.10 6.15
CA ILE A 261 7.78 -4.18 6.08
C ILE A 261 7.16 -2.77 6.01
N SER A 262 7.89 -1.75 6.45
CA SER A 262 7.57 -0.33 6.28
C SER A 262 7.31 0.09 4.84
N ALA A 263 8.01 -0.52 3.88
CA ALA A 263 7.85 -0.22 2.47
C ALA A 263 6.69 -0.98 1.79
N VAL A 264 6.00 -1.86 2.52
CA VAL A 264 4.82 -2.61 2.00
C VAL A 264 3.53 -1.86 2.31
N LEU A 265 3.46 -1.19 3.46
CA LEU A 265 2.29 -0.41 3.85
C LEU A 265 2.40 1.03 3.35
N PRO A 266 1.27 1.72 3.15
CA PRO A 266 1.28 3.12 2.73
C PRO A 266 2.04 4.02 3.72
N ASP A 267 2.64 5.08 3.18
CA ASP A 267 3.25 6.12 4.00
C ASP A 267 2.25 6.67 5.02
N GLY A 268 2.71 6.88 6.26
CA GLY A 268 1.86 7.30 7.38
C GLY A 268 1.17 6.15 8.13
N TRP A 269 1.28 4.89 7.68
CA TRP A 269 0.79 3.73 8.46
C TRP A 269 1.47 3.56 9.82
N TRP A 270 2.72 4.04 9.92
CA TRP A 270 3.66 3.79 11.02
C TRP A 270 3.74 4.92 12.05
N LEU A 271 3.01 6.02 11.86
CA LEU A 271 3.05 7.16 12.76
C LEU A 271 2.24 6.84 14.03
N GLU A 272 2.95 6.45 15.09
CA GLU A 272 2.49 6.70 16.45
C GLU A 272 2.70 8.19 16.76
N ASP A 273 1.63 8.87 17.17
CA ASP A 273 1.60 10.29 17.51
C ASP A 273 2.75 10.72 18.45
N GLY A 274 3.31 11.90 18.16
CA GLY A 274 4.16 12.59 19.13
C GLY A 274 4.42 14.08 18.84
N SER A 275 4.42 14.52 17.58
CA SER A 275 4.83 15.89 17.25
C SER A 275 3.71 16.84 16.82
N ASP A 276 2.57 16.35 16.33
CA ASP A 276 1.52 17.19 15.71
C ASP A 276 0.13 17.03 16.35
N ALA A 277 0.08 16.68 17.63
CA ALA A 277 -1.16 16.58 18.41
C ALA A 277 -1.91 17.93 18.56
N ASP A 278 -1.29 19.05 18.18
CA ASP A 278 -1.87 20.39 18.23
C ASP A 278 -2.53 20.85 16.92
N SER A 279 -2.57 20.00 15.89
CA SER A 279 -3.32 20.29 14.65
C SER A 279 -4.78 19.82 14.78
N PRO A 280 -5.77 20.74 14.77
CA PRO A 280 -7.18 20.35 14.81
C PRO A 280 -7.54 19.61 13.52
N GLY A 281 -7.68 18.28 13.61
CA GLY A 281 -8.04 17.41 12.49
C GLY A 281 -7.11 16.19 12.29
N SER A 282 -5.93 16.16 12.93
CA SER A 282 -5.03 15.01 12.85
C SER A 282 -5.35 13.98 13.94
N VAL A 283 -6.24 13.03 13.64
CA VAL A 283 -6.38 11.83 14.45
C VAL A 283 -5.27 10.87 14.00
N ALA A 284 -4.36 10.45 14.90
CA ALA A 284 -3.42 9.37 14.59
C ALA A 284 -4.11 8.24 13.86
N LEU A 285 -3.51 7.75 12.78
CA LEU A 285 -4.09 6.67 11.99
C LEU A 285 -4.41 5.43 12.83
N THR A 286 -3.57 5.12 13.81
CA THR A 286 -3.82 4.03 14.78
C THR A 286 -5.11 4.26 15.58
N THR A 287 -5.40 5.49 15.96
CA THR A 287 -6.65 5.88 16.61
C THR A 287 -7.84 5.75 15.64
N ALA A 288 -7.68 6.11 14.37
CA ALA A 288 -8.72 5.97 13.34
C ALA A 288 -9.05 4.49 13.05
N CYS A 289 -8.04 3.63 12.90
CA CYS A 289 -8.21 2.20 12.71
C CYS A 289 -8.84 1.50 13.93
N ARG A 290 -8.39 1.83 15.14
CA ARG A 290 -8.92 1.27 16.40
C ARG A 290 -10.37 1.65 16.67
N ARG A 291 -10.86 2.77 16.12
CA ARG A 291 -12.28 3.16 16.15
C ARG A 291 -13.17 2.09 15.50
N TYR A 292 -12.66 1.42 14.47
CA TYR A 292 -13.36 0.39 13.71
C TYR A 292 -12.90 -1.02 14.11
N SER A 293 -13.31 -1.46 15.31
CA SER A 293 -12.89 -2.76 15.88
C SER A 293 -13.16 -3.98 14.98
N HIS A 294 -14.15 -3.91 14.08
CA HIS A 294 -14.45 -4.97 13.12
C HIS A 294 -13.39 -5.14 12.02
N LEU A 295 -12.55 -4.13 11.75
CA LEU A 295 -11.40 -4.26 10.87
C LEU A 295 -10.38 -5.25 11.44
N TYR A 296 -10.10 -5.14 12.74
CA TYR A 296 -9.27 -6.09 13.47
C TYR A 296 -9.91 -7.48 13.51
N VAL A 297 -11.21 -7.58 13.80
CA VAL A 297 -11.91 -8.87 13.77
C VAL A 297 -11.80 -9.54 12.39
N THR A 298 -11.94 -8.75 11.32
CA THR A 298 -11.81 -9.23 9.95
C THR A 298 -10.37 -9.67 9.63
N LEU A 299 -9.35 -8.97 10.16
CA LEU A 299 -7.95 -9.38 10.04
C LEU A 299 -7.72 -10.75 10.69
N ILE A 300 -8.22 -10.96 11.91
CA ILE A 300 -8.06 -12.25 12.62
C ILE A 300 -8.78 -13.39 11.90
N GLU A 301 -10.01 -13.17 11.42
CA GLU A 301 -10.74 -14.18 10.65
C GLU A 301 -10.07 -14.49 9.30
N TRP A 302 -9.54 -13.45 8.64
CA TRP A 302 -8.75 -13.63 7.43
C TRP A 302 -7.50 -14.47 7.72
N CYS A 303 -6.81 -14.20 8.84
CA CYS A 303 -5.65 -14.98 9.24
C CYS A 303 -5.99 -16.45 9.50
N ARG A 304 -7.07 -16.70 10.24
CA ARG A 304 -7.57 -18.06 10.53
C ARG A 304 -7.88 -18.85 9.26
N SER A 305 -8.36 -18.18 8.23
CA SER A 305 -8.68 -18.82 6.94
C SER A 305 -7.43 -19.13 6.09
N HIS A 306 -6.25 -18.65 6.49
CA HIS A 306 -5.00 -18.77 5.72
C HIS A 306 -3.81 -19.23 6.58
N VAL A 307 -4.03 -19.95 7.68
CA VAL A 307 -2.98 -20.40 8.62
C VAL A 307 -1.76 -21.02 7.93
N ASP A 308 -2.00 -21.86 6.91
CA ASP A 308 -0.93 -22.53 6.14
C ASP A 308 0.03 -21.56 5.45
N LEU A 309 -0.42 -20.33 5.15
CA LEU A 309 0.35 -19.28 4.48
C LEU A 309 1.01 -18.29 5.45
N LEU A 310 0.62 -18.32 6.73
CA LEU A 310 1.02 -17.33 7.73
C LEU A 310 2.24 -17.72 8.56
N SER A 311 2.76 -18.92 8.33
CA SER A 311 3.96 -19.42 9.00
C SER A 311 5.26 -18.78 8.52
N SER A 312 5.22 -18.02 7.43
CA SER A 312 6.39 -17.30 6.93
C SER A 312 6.75 -16.12 7.82
N CYS A 313 8.04 -15.81 7.85
CA CYS A 313 8.55 -14.63 8.56
C CYS A 313 7.89 -13.34 8.08
N ARG A 314 7.71 -13.19 6.76
CA ARG A 314 7.06 -12.01 6.15
C ARG A 314 5.60 -11.86 6.52
N ALA A 315 4.85 -12.96 6.58
CA ALA A 315 3.47 -12.92 7.02
C ALA A 315 3.38 -12.49 8.49
N THR A 316 4.28 -12.99 9.33
CA THR A 316 4.35 -12.64 10.75
C THR A 316 4.64 -11.15 10.95
N GLU A 317 5.61 -10.60 10.24
CA GLU A 317 5.93 -9.16 10.29
C GLU A 317 4.74 -8.29 9.86
N LEU A 318 4.07 -8.65 8.77
CA LEU A 318 2.89 -7.92 8.29
C LEU A 318 1.73 -7.99 9.30
N VAL A 319 1.44 -9.18 9.82
CA VAL A 319 0.33 -9.39 10.77
C VAL A 319 0.57 -8.68 12.08
N SER A 320 1.80 -8.67 12.60
CA SER A 320 2.17 -7.89 13.79
C SER A 320 1.77 -6.43 13.62
N VAL A 321 2.18 -5.80 12.53
CA VAL A 321 1.95 -4.37 12.28
C VAL A 321 0.47 -4.05 12.04
N LEU A 322 -0.20 -4.86 11.23
CA LEU A 322 -1.63 -4.69 10.97
C LEU A 322 -2.44 -4.91 12.25
N SER A 323 -2.01 -5.84 13.10
CA SER A 323 -2.62 -6.04 14.41
C SER A 323 -2.41 -4.83 15.30
N ASP A 324 -1.17 -4.36 15.49
CA ASP A 324 -0.85 -3.23 16.37
C ASP A 324 -1.62 -1.96 16.00
N SER A 325 -1.80 -1.72 14.69
CA SER A 325 -2.55 -0.58 14.15
C SER A 325 -4.08 -0.69 14.29
N THR A 326 -4.66 -1.89 14.25
CA THR A 326 -6.12 -2.09 14.26
C THR A 326 -6.68 -2.60 15.59
N ARG A 327 -5.83 -3.18 16.45
CA ARG A 327 -6.24 -3.91 17.65
C ARG A 327 -6.86 -2.99 18.71
N PRO A 328 -8.11 -3.25 19.15
CA PRO A 328 -8.71 -2.52 20.26
C PRO A 328 -8.10 -2.95 21.61
N GLN A 329 -8.28 -2.10 22.63
CA GLN A 329 -7.93 -2.46 24.01
C GLN A 329 -8.69 -3.74 24.43
N ASN A 330 -8.01 -4.67 25.12
CA ASN A 330 -8.55 -5.96 25.57
C ASN A 330 -9.01 -6.95 24.46
N ALA A 331 -8.51 -6.81 23.23
CA ALA A 331 -8.80 -7.65 22.08
C ALA A 331 -8.73 -9.18 22.33
N ALA A 332 -7.87 -9.65 23.23
CA ALA A 332 -7.74 -11.07 23.57
C ALA A 332 -9.07 -11.71 24.03
N ARG A 333 -9.94 -10.94 24.69
CA ARG A 333 -11.26 -11.42 25.16
C ARG A 333 -12.23 -11.72 24.02
N LEU A 334 -12.13 -10.99 22.89
CA LEU A 334 -13.02 -11.17 21.73
C LEU A 334 -12.92 -12.58 21.14
N PHE A 335 -11.74 -13.20 21.26
CA PHE A 335 -11.44 -14.53 20.72
C PHE A 335 -11.26 -15.60 21.80
N ASN A 336 -11.65 -15.31 23.05
CA ASN A 336 -11.48 -16.20 24.20
C ASN A 336 -10.05 -16.74 24.38
N ARG A 337 -9.05 -15.93 24.01
CA ARG A 337 -7.63 -16.30 24.14
C ARG A 337 -7.21 -16.26 25.60
N LYS A 338 -6.49 -17.28 26.04
CA LYS A 338 -6.03 -17.49 27.41
C LYS A 338 -4.52 -17.63 27.50
N LEU A 339 -3.82 -18.03 26.42
CA LEU A 339 -2.39 -18.28 26.48
C LEU A 339 -1.62 -17.04 26.94
N LEU A 340 -1.94 -15.88 26.35
CA LEU A 340 -1.27 -14.61 26.58
C LEU A 340 -1.96 -13.70 27.62
N SER A 341 -3.08 -14.11 28.23
CA SER A 341 -3.93 -13.20 29.02
C SER A 341 -3.24 -12.63 30.28
N HIS A 342 -2.20 -13.32 30.77
CA HIS A 342 -1.42 -12.92 31.94
C HIS A 342 0.03 -12.55 31.59
N VAL A 343 0.34 -12.41 30.29
CA VAL A 343 1.66 -11.99 29.83
C VAL A 343 1.63 -10.46 29.68
N PRO A 344 2.50 -9.72 30.37
CA PRO A 344 2.64 -8.29 30.13
C PRO A 344 3.26 -8.08 28.75
N LEU A 345 2.41 -7.78 27.76
CA LEU A 345 2.80 -7.54 26.37
C LEU A 345 3.20 -6.08 26.11
N SER A 346 3.04 -5.19 27.11
CA SER A 346 3.38 -3.77 26.99
C SER A 346 4.81 -3.56 26.51
N ASP A 347 4.93 -2.60 25.59
CA ASP A 347 6.07 -2.40 24.71
C ASP A 347 7.42 -2.34 25.42
N SER A 348 8.40 -2.85 24.66
CA SER A 348 9.77 -2.32 24.57
C SER A 348 9.91 -1.05 25.37
N SER A 349 10.77 -1.10 26.40
CA SER A 349 11.17 0.11 27.11
C SER A 349 11.43 1.22 26.09
N PRO A 350 10.98 2.48 26.31
CA PRO A 350 11.29 3.60 25.43
C PRO A 350 12.81 3.79 25.21
N ASN A 351 13.63 3.09 25.99
CA ASN A 351 15.09 3.02 25.86
C ASN A 351 15.60 1.83 25.02
N GLY A 352 14.73 1.12 24.29
CA GLY A 352 15.11 -0.02 23.45
C GLY A 352 15.58 -1.26 24.21
N ARG A 353 15.35 -1.35 25.53
CA ARG A 353 15.68 -2.57 26.28
C ARG A 353 14.57 -3.61 26.13
N GLY A 354 14.95 -4.78 25.59
CA GLY A 354 14.15 -5.99 25.65
C GLY A 354 13.89 -6.45 27.09
N TRP A 355 13.16 -7.54 27.28
CA TRP A 355 12.73 -7.97 28.61
C TRP A 355 13.91 -8.25 29.55
N SER A 356 13.75 -7.90 30.84
CA SER A 356 14.74 -8.29 31.85
C SER A 356 14.76 -9.82 32.03
N SER A 357 15.87 -10.37 32.55
CA SER A 357 15.97 -11.81 32.85
C SER A 357 14.83 -12.28 33.76
N ASP A 358 14.46 -11.51 34.78
CA ASP A 358 13.41 -11.88 35.72
C ASP A 358 12.01 -11.79 35.10
N GLN A 359 11.80 -10.85 34.17
CA GLN A 359 10.58 -10.79 33.38
C GLN A 359 10.44 -12.01 32.49
N ARG A 360 11.50 -12.38 31.76
CA ARG A 360 11.53 -13.59 30.93
C ARG A 360 11.20 -14.85 31.74
N LYS A 361 11.86 -15.05 32.88
CA LYS A 361 11.63 -16.22 33.75
C LYS A 361 10.16 -16.34 34.17
N ARG A 362 9.57 -15.25 34.64
CA ARG A 362 8.14 -15.22 35.02
C ARG A 362 7.23 -15.52 33.84
N VAL A 363 7.46 -14.89 32.69
CA VAL A 363 6.62 -15.06 31.50
C VAL A 363 6.69 -16.50 30.98
N PHE A 364 7.87 -17.07 30.81
CA PHE A 364 7.99 -18.42 30.24
C PHE A 364 7.65 -19.55 31.22
N SER A 365 7.73 -19.30 32.53
CA SER A 365 7.10 -20.18 33.52
C SER A 365 5.57 -20.22 33.34
N VAL A 366 4.92 -19.05 33.25
CA VAL A 366 3.47 -18.95 33.07
C VAL A 366 3.03 -19.50 31.70
N LEU A 367 3.73 -19.16 30.62
CA LEU A 367 3.43 -19.66 29.29
C LEU A 367 3.52 -21.18 29.19
N GLY A 368 4.57 -21.78 29.76
CA GLY A 368 4.73 -23.24 29.80
C GLY A 368 3.54 -23.90 30.50
N SER A 369 3.20 -23.43 31.71
CA SER A 369 2.06 -23.97 32.47
C SER A 369 0.71 -23.76 31.77
N ASN A 370 0.47 -22.58 31.18
CA ASN A 370 -0.76 -22.30 30.43
C ASN A 370 -0.87 -23.20 29.20
N LEU A 371 0.24 -23.42 28.48
CA LEU A 371 0.27 -24.27 27.31
C LEU A 371 -0.04 -25.72 27.67
N GLU A 372 0.57 -26.25 28.74
CA GLU A 372 0.28 -27.61 29.23
C GLU A 372 -1.19 -27.77 29.64
N GLN A 373 -1.77 -26.79 30.35
CA GLN A 373 -3.18 -26.79 30.71
C GLN A 373 -4.10 -26.76 29.48
N LEU A 374 -3.78 -25.93 28.48
CA LEU A 374 -4.55 -25.85 27.24
C LEU A 374 -4.44 -27.16 26.43
N GLN A 375 -3.27 -27.78 26.39
CA GLN A 375 -3.04 -29.08 25.72
C GLN A 375 -3.79 -30.22 26.42
N ALA A 376 -3.85 -30.21 27.75
CA ALA A 376 -4.64 -31.19 28.50
C ALA A 376 -6.15 -31.01 28.26
N ALA A 377 -6.62 -29.78 28.03
CA ALA A 377 -8.03 -29.47 27.87
C ALA A 377 -8.56 -29.64 26.43
N ARG A 378 -7.70 -29.67 25.40
CA ARG A 378 -8.11 -29.61 23.98
C ARG A 378 -7.19 -30.43 23.08
N THR A 379 -7.77 -31.06 22.05
CA THR A 379 -6.98 -31.70 20.98
C THR A 379 -6.34 -30.65 20.07
N ALA A 380 -5.17 -30.95 19.48
CA ALA A 380 -4.42 -30.04 18.61
C ALA A 380 -5.17 -29.58 17.34
N SER A 381 -6.27 -30.25 16.98
CA SER A 381 -7.12 -29.94 15.83
C SER A 381 -8.28 -28.98 16.12
N ASP A 382 -8.38 -28.43 17.33
CA ASP A 382 -9.45 -27.51 17.72
C ASP A 382 -9.24 -26.12 17.07
N ASN A 383 -10.27 -25.57 16.41
CA ASN A 383 -10.24 -24.23 15.83
C ASN A 383 -9.89 -23.15 16.86
N VAL A 384 -10.12 -23.40 18.15
CA VAL A 384 -9.72 -22.48 19.21
C VAL A 384 -8.20 -22.37 19.36
N TRP A 385 -7.45 -23.44 19.06
CA TRP A 385 -5.98 -23.39 19.07
C TRP A 385 -5.42 -22.44 18.01
N GLN A 386 -6.13 -22.26 16.89
CA GLN A 386 -5.72 -21.31 15.85
C GLN A 386 -5.79 -19.87 16.35
N TYR A 387 -6.77 -19.50 17.18
CA TYR A 387 -6.82 -18.15 17.74
C TYR A 387 -5.70 -17.89 18.74
N GLU A 388 -5.29 -18.89 19.55
CA GLU A 388 -4.11 -18.77 20.42
C GLU A 388 -2.83 -18.61 19.59
N TRP A 389 -2.70 -19.41 18.52
CA TRP A 389 -1.58 -19.33 17.59
C TRP A 389 -1.49 -17.98 16.89
N ILE A 390 -2.60 -17.45 16.37
CA ILE A 390 -2.67 -16.10 15.81
C ILE A 390 -2.31 -15.06 16.87
N GLY A 391 -2.74 -15.27 18.13
CA GLY A 391 -2.32 -14.40 19.24
C GLY A 391 -0.80 -14.29 19.37
N VAL A 392 -0.05 -15.38 19.16
CA VAL A 392 1.42 -15.35 19.15
C VAL A 392 1.97 -14.77 17.84
N LEU A 393 1.33 -15.04 16.69
CA LEU A 393 1.68 -14.46 15.40
C LEU A 393 1.65 -12.93 15.40
N GLU A 394 0.71 -12.34 16.15
CA GLU A 394 0.62 -10.89 16.32
C GLU A 394 1.66 -10.32 17.30
N HIS A 395 2.45 -11.17 17.96
CA HIS A 395 3.51 -10.78 18.91
C HIS A 395 4.81 -11.56 18.63
N PRO A 396 5.43 -11.40 17.44
CA PRO A 396 6.62 -12.15 17.05
C PRO A 396 7.78 -12.06 18.03
N GLN A 397 7.90 -10.96 18.79
CA GLN A 397 8.92 -10.80 19.83
C GLN A 397 8.95 -11.96 20.83
N LEU A 398 7.81 -12.59 21.12
CA LEU A 398 7.75 -13.71 22.06
C LEU A 398 8.60 -14.90 21.61
N LEU A 399 8.74 -15.13 20.30
CA LEU A 399 9.56 -16.21 19.76
C LEU A 399 11.05 -15.93 19.95
N HIS A 400 11.48 -14.67 19.81
CA HIS A 400 12.86 -14.27 20.07
C HIS A 400 13.17 -14.33 21.57
N GLU A 401 12.25 -13.87 22.42
CA GLU A 401 12.40 -13.94 23.88
C GLU A 401 12.42 -15.40 24.37
N ALA A 402 11.72 -16.32 23.70
CA ALA A 402 11.80 -17.76 23.98
C ALA A 402 13.20 -18.30 23.70
N LEU A 403 13.81 -17.90 22.58
CA LEU A 403 15.19 -18.28 22.24
C LEU A 403 16.21 -17.67 23.21
N GLU A 404 16.01 -16.42 23.67
CA GLU A 404 16.84 -15.83 24.73
C GLU A 404 16.86 -16.68 25.99
N VAL A 405 15.71 -17.25 26.36
CA VAL A 405 15.57 -18.11 27.53
C VAL A 405 16.16 -19.50 27.28
N SER A 406 16.00 -20.07 26.09
CA SER A 406 16.57 -21.38 25.77
C SER A 406 18.11 -21.36 25.78
N PHE A 407 18.73 -20.30 25.25
CA PHE A 407 20.19 -20.14 25.24
C PHE A 407 20.68 -19.35 26.46
N CYS A 408 20.62 -19.92 27.67
CA CYS A 408 21.06 -19.24 28.88
C CYS A 408 22.57 -18.94 28.91
N ILE A 409 22.94 -17.86 29.62
CA ILE A 409 24.34 -17.60 29.99
C ILE A 409 24.72 -18.58 31.09
N ASP A 410 25.79 -19.36 30.90
CA ASP A 410 26.31 -20.26 31.92
C ASP A 410 26.82 -19.44 33.11
N THR A 411 25.99 -19.27 34.14
CA THR A 411 26.47 -18.78 35.43
C THR A 411 27.12 -19.93 36.18
N SER A 412 28.29 -19.68 36.78
CA SER A 412 29.13 -20.68 37.45
C SER A 412 28.55 -21.17 38.78
N GLY A 413 27.31 -21.66 38.77
CA GLY A 413 26.59 -22.25 39.89
C GLY A 413 25.78 -23.47 39.46
N PRO A 414 25.28 -24.27 40.41
CA PRO A 414 24.40 -25.39 40.08
C PRO A 414 23.17 -24.88 39.32
N LYS A 415 22.83 -25.52 38.20
CA LYS A 415 21.58 -25.23 37.48
C LYS A 415 20.43 -25.42 38.47
N ASN A 416 19.72 -24.33 38.75
CA ASN A 416 18.53 -24.36 39.59
C ASN A 416 17.40 -25.04 38.79
N ASP A 417 16.66 -25.96 39.41
CA ASP A 417 15.49 -26.65 38.82
C ASP A 417 14.49 -25.67 38.19
N GLU A 418 14.37 -24.47 38.79
CA GLU A 418 13.55 -23.38 38.27
C GLU A 418 14.02 -22.88 36.89
N THR A 419 15.34 -22.77 36.69
CA THR A 419 15.91 -22.29 35.42
C THR A 419 15.74 -23.34 34.31
N GLU A 420 15.87 -24.62 34.65
CA GLU A 420 15.58 -25.71 33.72
C GLU A 420 14.09 -25.81 33.37
N GLY A 421 13.21 -25.61 34.35
CA GLY A 421 11.76 -25.55 34.12
C GLY A 421 11.36 -24.40 33.18
N VAL A 422 11.94 -23.22 33.38
CA VAL A 422 11.73 -22.05 32.51
C VAL A 422 12.23 -22.30 31.08
N ALA A 423 13.43 -22.86 30.92
CA ALA A 423 13.98 -23.19 29.60
C ALA A 423 13.13 -24.24 28.86
N ARG A 424 12.62 -25.24 29.60
CA ARG A 424 11.69 -26.24 29.06
C ARG A 424 10.38 -25.59 28.62
N GLY A 425 9.81 -24.69 29.41
CA GLY A 425 8.59 -23.95 29.05
C GLY A 425 8.77 -23.11 27.78
N ALA A 426 9.92 -22.44 27.64
CA ALA A 426 10.26 -21.69 26.43
C ALA A 426 10.40 -22.60 25.19
N ALA A 427 11.08 -23.75 25.34
CA ALA A 427 11.24 -24.72 24.26
C ALA A 427 9.89 -25.35 23.84
N GLN A 428 9.02 -25.67 24.81
CA GLN A 428 7.66 -26.16 24.55
C GLN A 428 6.82 -25.12 23.80
N PHE A 429 6.86 -23.86 24.24
CA PHE A 429 6.16 -22.75 23.60
C PHE A 429 6.60 -22.56 22.14
N PHE A 430 7.91 -22.50 21.92
CA PHE A 430 8.47 -22.36 20.58
C PHE A 430 8.14 -23.58 19.70
N GLY A 431 8.31 -24.79 20.24
CA GLY A 431 8.00 -26.03 19.53
C GLY A 431 6.53 -26.13 19.14
N TRP A 432 5.63 -25.74 20.04
CA TRP A 432 4.20 -25.66 19.74
C TRP A 432 3.91 -24.69 18.60
N PHE A 433 4.46 -23.47 18.62
CA PHE A 433 4.20 -22.48 17.57
C PHE A 433 4.62 -22.99 16.19
N TYR A 434 5.82 -23.59 16.08
CA TYR A 434 6.34 -24.10 14.80
C TYR A 434 5.69 -25.40 14.33
N SER A 435 5.07 -26.17 15.23
CA SER A 435 4.33 -27.39 14.88
C SER A 435 3.11 -27.13 13.98
N PHE A 436 2.59 -25.90 13.93
CA PHE A 436 1.53 -25.50 12.98
C PHE A 436 2.02 -25.42 11.54
N SER A 437 3.34 -25.34 11.33
CA SER A 437 3.98 -25.14 10.03
C SER A 437 4.97 -26.24 9.65
N SER A 438 5.16 -27.21 10.53
CA SER A 438 6.10 -28.32 10.37
C SER A 438 5.35 -29.64 10.38
N ILE A 439 5.97 -30.66 9.78
CA ILE A 439 5.47 -32.03 9.86
C ILE A 439 5.81 -32.62 11.24
N GLU A 440 6.91 -32.18 11.81
CA GLU A 440 7.42 -32.55 13.13
C GLU A 440 6.51 -32.01 14.25
N SER A 441 6.34 -32.84 15.27
CA SER A 441 5.52 -32.53 16.44
C SER A 441 6.15 -31.45 17.33
N ALA A 442 5.31 -30.77 18.10
CA ALA A 442 5.76 -29.76 19.07
C ALA A 442 6.83 -30.29 20.04
N SER A 443 6.71 -31.55 20.48
CA SER A 443 7.68 -32.18 21.38
C SER A 443 9.01 -32.49 20.70
N GLU A 444 9.02 -32.87 19.42
CA GLU A 444 10.25 -33.11 18.67
C GLU A 444 11.02 -31.79 18.47
N ILE A 445 10.30 -30.71 18.15
CA ILE A 445 10.91 -29.39 18.01
C ILE A 445 11.43 -28.87 19.36
N ALA A 446 10.67 -29.04 20.45
CA ALA A 446 11.12 -28.64 21.79
C ALA A 446 12.35 -29.43 22.28
N ALA A 447 12.39 -30.74 21.99
CA ALA A 447 13.54 -31.59 22.29
C ALA A 447 14.78 -31.15 21.50
N LEU A 448 14.60 -30.78 20.22
CA LEU A 448 15.67 -30.24 19.39
C LEU A 448 16.25 -28.95 19.99
N ILE A 449 15.41 -28.02 20.43
CA ILE A 449 15.88 -26.75 21.06
C ILE A 449 16.66 -27.04 22.34
N SER A 450 16.16 -27.95 23.17
CA SER A 450 16.80 -28.35 24.42
C SER A 450 18.17 -29.01 24.16
N GLN A 451 18.25 -29.87 23.15
CA GLN A 451 19.50 -30.49 22.72
C GLN A 451 20.49 -29.42 22.23
N MET A 452 20.09 -28.58 21.28
CA MET A 452 20.98 -27.60 20.66
C MET A 452 21.46 -26.55 21.66
N SER A 453 20.60 -26.06 22.56
CA SER A 453 21.00 -25.11 23.60
C SER A 453 21.99 -25.71 24.62
N SER A 454 21.94 -27.02 24.86
CA SER A 454 22.90 -27.69 25.75
C SER A 454 24.29 -27.88 25.12
N GLU A 455 24.33 -28.07 23.79
CA GLU A 455 25.55 -28.30 23.00
C GLU A 455 26.20 -26.98 22.56
N LEU A 456 25.38 -26.02 22.13
CA LEU A 456 25.79 -24.68 21.71
C LEU A 456 25.77 -23.74 22.93
N ARG A 457 26.76 -23.90 23.80
CA ARG A 457 26.92 -23.01 24.96
C ARG A 457 27.31 -21.62 24.52
N VAL A 458 26.61 -20.60 25.01
CA VAL A 458 26.81 -19.21 24.60
C VAL A 458 28.14 -18.65 25.10
N SER A 459 28.68 -19.23 26.18
CA SER A 459 29.97 -18.88 26.78
C SER A 459 31.19 -19.41 26.02
N ASP A 460 31.00 -20.38 25.10
CA ASP A 460 32.09 -21.09 24.40
C ASP A 460 31.78 -21.27 22.91
N ILE A 461 32.00 -20.19 22.15
CA ILE A 461 31.78 -20.16 20.70
C ILE A 461 32.64 -21.21 19.95
N ARG A 462 33.83 -21.52 20.46
CA ARG A 462 34.76 -22.46 19.81
C ARG A 462 34.25 -23.89 19.89
N SER A 463 33.78 -24.31 21.06
CA SER A 463 33.18 -25.64 21.22
C SER A 463 31.91 -25.77 20.40
N GLY A 464 31.07 -24.73 20.35
CA GLY A 464 29.89 -24.71 19.48
C GLY A 464 30.22 -24.82 17.99
N ALA A 465 31.26 -24.11 17.52
CA ALA A 465 31.74 -24.23 16.14
C ALA A 465 32.26 -25.63 15.80
N GLN A 466 32.94 -26.30 16.73
CA GLN A 466 33.38 -27.69 16.56
C GLN A 466 32.22 -28.67 16.54
N TRP A 467 31.24 -28.50 17.43
CA TRP A 467 30.03 -29.30 17.44
C TRP A 467 29.29 -29.19 16.11
N LEU A 468 29.08 -27.95 15.64
CA LEU A 468 28.38 -27.70 14.37
C LEU A 468 29.06 -28.40 13.19
N ARG A 469 30.41 -28.42 13.15
CA ARG A 469 31.19 -29.14 12.13
C ARG A 469 30.95 -30.65 12.16
N ARG A 470 30.79 -31.24 13.35
CA ARG A 470 30.53 -32.69 13.52
C ARG A 470 29.07 -33.06 13.22
N SER A 471 28.14 -32.16 13.53
CA SER A 471 26.70 -32.40 13.43
C SER A 471 26.05 -31.92 12.12
N ARG A 472 26.83 -31.53 11.10
CA ARG A 472 26.29 -31.04 9.82
C ARG A 472 25.29 -32.01 9.16
N ALA A 473 25.47 -33.32 9.34
CA ALA A 473 24.59 -34.33 8.77
C ALA A 473 23.17 -34.30 9.36
N ASP A 474 23.02 -33.88 10.62
CA ASP A 474 21.76 -33.89 11.36
C ASP A 474 20.79 -32.81 10.87
N PHE A 475 21.28 -31.84 10.09
CA PHE A 475 20.47 -30.77 9.50
C PHE A 475 19.61 -31.24 8.32
N GLY A 476 19.66 -32.53 7.97
CA GLY A 476 18.68 -33.12 7.06
C GLY A 476 17.24 -33.09 7.58
N VAL A 477 17.05 -32.93 8.90
CA VAL A 477 15.74 -32.80 9.55
C VAL A 477 15.62 -31.42 10.19
N LEU A 478 14.50 -30.74 9.99
CA LEU A 478 14.25 -29.36 10.44
C LEU A 478 15.37 -28.35 10.10
N PRO A 479 15.86 -28.27 8.84
CA PRO A 479 16.99 -27.41 8.48
C PRO A 479 16.78 -25.92 8.82
N ILE A 480 15.59 -25.36 8.61
CA ILE A 480 15.31 -23.95 8.92
C ILE A 480 15.43 -23.71 10.43
N ALA A 481 14.73 -24.51 11.25
CA ALA A 481 14.74 -24.34 12.69
C ALA A 481 16.16 -24.50 13.27
N ARG A 482 16.92 -25.52 12.83
CA ARG A 482 18.29 -25.71 13.31
C ARG A 482 19.22 -24.56 12.92
N LEU A 483 19.14 -24.09 11.66
CA LEU A 483 19.95 -22.96 11.20
C LEU A 483 19.63 -21.67 11.95
N ARG A 484 18.34 -21.42 12.21
CA ARG A 484 17.87 -20.32 13.03
C ARG A 484 18.42 -20.40 14.46
N LEU A 485 18.38 -21.57 15.09
CA LEU A 485 18.94 -21.78 16.44
C LEU A 485 20.46 -21.51 16.48
N VAL A 486 21.21 -21.95 15.47
CA VAL A 486 22.65 -21.64 15.34
C VAL A 486 22.88 -20.14 15.16
N TRP A 487 22.09 -19.48 14.32
CA TRP A 487 22.21 -18.05 14.08
C TRP A 487 21.93 -17.23 15.34
N PHE A 488 20.83 -17.52 16.02
CA PHE A 488 20.47 -16.88 17.28
C PHE A 488 21.55 -17.07 18.34
N TRP A 489 22.06 -18.30 18.50
CA TRP A 489 23.17 -18.59 19.40
C TRP A 489 24.43 -17.77 19.06
N LEU A 490 24.77 -17.65 17.77
CA LEU A 490 25.93 -16.87 17.33
C LEU A 490 25.77 -15.39 17.69
N LEU A 491 24.61 -14.79 17.40
CA LEU A 491 24.29 -13.41 17.76
C LEU A 491 24.36 -13.18 19.27
N LYS A 492 23.88 -14.14 20.05
CA LYS A 492 23.95 -14.06 21.51
C LYS A 492 25.39 -14.19 22.03
N SER A 493 26.18 -15.08 21.44
CA SER A 493 27.59 -15.29 21.78
C SER A 493 28.40 -14.02 21.54
N VAL A 494 28.19 -13.33 20.41
CA VAL A 494 28.84 -12.03 20.12
C VAL A 494 28.56 -11.01 21.23
N ASP A 495 27.31 -10.83 21.63
CA ASP A 495 26.97 -9.88 22.70
C ASP A 495 27.59 -10.27 24.07
N ILE A 496 27.58 -11.55 24.44
CA ILE A 496 28.20 -11.99 25.70
C ILE A 496 29.71 -11.77 25.68
N THR A 497 30.39 -12.02 24.55
CA THR A 497 31.83 -11.78 24.46
C THR A 497 32.18 -10.31 24.71
N LEU A 498 31.34 -9.37 24.27
CA LEU A 498 31.51 -7.93 24.55
C LEU A 498 31.30 -7.58 26.03
N GLN A 499 30.34 -8.24 26.69
CA GLN A 499 30.04 -8.00 28.10
C GLN A 499 31.08 -8.58 29.06
N THR A 500 31.76 -9.65 28.66
CA THR A 500 32.68 -10.42 29.52
C THR A 500 34.15 -10.13 29.24
N SER A 501 34.52 -9.84 28.00
CA SER A 501 35.88 -9.47 27.59
C SER A 501 35.90 -7.98 27.29
N GLY A 502 36.54 -7.19 28.15
CA GLY A 502 36.74 -5.77 27.90
C GLY A 502 37.54 -5.55 26.61
N ALA A 503 36.85 -5.21 25.52
CA ALA A 503 37.33 -4.48 24.35
C ALA A 503 38.64 -4.95 23.65
N VAL A 504 38.97 -6.25 23.62
CA VAL A 504 40.06 -6.74 22.76
C VAL A 504 39.50 -7.69 21.69
N ASP A 505 39.79 -7.37 20.43
CA ASP A 505 39.62 -8.26 19.28
C ASP A 505 40.30 -9.60 19.54
N ASP A 506 39.52 -10.59 19.97
CA ASP A 506 40.01 -11.94 20.13
C ASP A 506 40.02 -12.64 18.75
N PRO A 507 41.21 -12.89 18.15
CA PRO A 507 41.30 -13.58 16.87
C PRO A 507 40.69 -14.99 16.93
N VAL A 508 40.59 -15.60 18.11
CA VAL A 508 39.94 -16.90 18.31
C VAL A 508 38.44 -16.81 18.09
N THR A 509 37.80 -15.75 18.60
CA THR A 509 36.36 -15.51 18.41
C THR A 509 36.04 -15.21 16.95
N ALA A 510 36.88 -14.43 16.26
CA ALA A 510 36.73 -14.16 14.84
C ALA A 510 36.82 -15.45 13.99
N ALA A 511 37.84 -16.29 14.24
CA ALA A 511 37.99 -17.56 13.53
C ALA A 511 36.82 -18.53 13.78
N ALA A 512 36.32 -18.61 15.02
CA ALA A 512 35.15 -19.42 15.35
C ALA A 512 33.88 -18.93 14.63
N THR A 513 33.68 -17.61 14.55
CA THR A 513 32.57 -17.02 13.77
C THR A 513 32.66 -17.39 12.29
N THR A 514 33.84 -17.30 11.69
CA THR A 514 34.05 -17.74 10.29
C THR A 514 33.73 -19.23 10.10
N ASP A 515 34.22 -20.10 10.99
CA ASP A 515 33.92 -21.55 10.95
C ASP A 515 32.41 -21.83 11.01
N VAL A 516 31.67 -21.06 11.81
CA VAL A 516 30.22 -21.16 11.93
C VAL A 516 29.55 -20.74 10.63
N LEU A 517 29.91 -19.58 10.07
CA LEU A 517 29.34 -19.07 8.81
C LEU A 517 29.61 -20.01 7.63
N GLU A 518 30.80 -20.60 7.55
CA GLU A 518 31.10 -21.63 6.54
C GLU A 518 30.26 -22.89 6.72
N SER A 519 30.03 -23.31 7.96
CA SER A 519 29.18 -24.46 8.27
C SER A 519 27.72 -24.19 7.92
N VAL A 520 27.21 -23.00 8.24
CA VAL A 520 25.88 -22.53 7.87
C VAL A 520 25.74 -22.49 6.35
N GLU A 521 26.72 -21.95 5.62
CA GLU A 521 26.73 -21.91 4.15
C GLU A 521 26.72 -23.32 3.53
N TYR A 522 27.51 -24.25 4.09
CA TYR A 522 27.49 -25.66 3.67
C TYR A 522 26.11 -26.30 3.87
N ILE A 523 25.55 -26.16 5.07
CA ILE A 523 24.24 -26.74 5.42
C ILE A 523 23.16 -26.15 4.53
N PHE A 524 23.14 -24.83 4.38
CA PHE A 524 22.25 -24.09 3.49
C PHE A 524 22.29 -24.68 2.08
N ARG A 525 23.47 -24.81 1.46
CA ARG A 525 23.58 -25.38 0.11
C ARG A 525 23.19 -26.86 0.03
N ARG A 526 23.57 -27.66 1.03
CA ARG A 526 23.41 -29.13 0.99
C ARG A 526 21.98 -29.58 1.23
N PHE A 527 21.27 -28.92 2.16
CA PHE A 527 19.95 -29.34 2.62
C PHE A 527 18.81 -28.48 2.08
N THR A 528 19.10 -27.51 1.19
CA THR A 528 18.04 -26.81 0.48
C THR A 528 17.26 -27.79 -0.42
N PRO A 529 15.92 -27.90 -0.28
CA PRO A 529 15.12 -28.80 -1.09
C PRO A 529 15.16 -28.40 -2.58
N PRO A 530 15.47 -29.31 -3.53
CA PRO A 530 15.56 -28.96 -4.95
C PRO A 530 14.27 -28.38 -5.54
N ARG A 531 13.11 -28.89 -5.10
CA ARG A 531 11.78 -28.49 -5.62
C ARG A 531 11.24 -27.20 -5.00
N ALA A 532 11.71 -26.83 -3.81
CA ALA A 532 11.27 -25.65 -3.07
C ALA A 532 12.46 -24.74 -2.71
N LYS A 533 13.48 -24.73 -3.58
CA LYS A 533 14.77 -24.07 -3.34
C LYS A 533 14.59 -22.61 -2.96
N ARG A 534 13.94 -21.83 -3.83
CA ARG A 534 13.76 -20.39 -3.63
C ARG A 534 12.90 -20.06 -2.40
N PRO A 535 11.71 -20.66 -2.17
CA PRO A 535 10.95 -20.45 -0.94
C PRO A 535 11.75 -20.74 0.33
N PHE A 536 12.47 -21.86 0.37
CA PHE A 536 13.32 -22.23 1.50
C PHE A 536 14.41 -21.18 1.76
N GLN A 537 15.11 -20.75 0.70
CA GLN A 537 16.20 -19.79 0.82
C GLN A 537 15.70 -18.42 1.29
N VAL A 538 14.58 -17.94 0.71
CA VAL A 538 13.96 -16.67 1.10
C VAL A 538 13.50 -16.72 2.56
N GLU A 539 12.80 -17.78 2.96
CA GLU A 539 12.29 -17.92 4.32
C GLU A 539 13.42 -17.90 5.35
N LEU A 540 14.46 -18.70 5.12
CA LEU A 540 15.60 -18.73 6.03
C LEU A 540 16.26 -17.35 6.14
N VAL A 541 16.67 -16.75 5.01
CA VAL A 541 17.42 -15.49 5.05
C VAL A 541 16.57 -14.37 5.66
N THR A 542 15.27 -14.34 5.38
CA THR A 542 14.36 -13.36 6.01
C THR A 542 14.32 -13.53 7.52
N GLN A 543 14.24 -14.76 8.03
CA GLN A 543 14.31 -15.03 9.49
C GLN A 543 15.64 -14.56 10.09
N LEU A 544 16.76 -14.84 9.43
CA LEU A 544 18.08 -14.43 9.94
C LEU A 544 18.21 -12.90 10.02
N VAL A 545 17.68 -12.18 9.02
CA VAL A 545 17.63 -10.71 9.01
C VAL A 545 16.72 -10.19 10.13
N ALA A 546 15.52 -10.74 10.29
CA ALA A 546 14.59 -10.32 11.34
C ALA A 546 15.17 -10.52 12.76
N GLU A 547 15.91 -11.62 12.97
CA GLU A 547 16.62 -11.87 14.24
C GLU A 547 17.77 -10.91 14.48
N LEU A 548 18.51 -10.57 13.43
CA LEU A 548 19.58 -9.56 13.50
C LEU A 548 19.01 -8.19 13.88
N GLU A 549 17.93 -7.76 13.23
CA GLU A 549 17.21 -6.52 13.53
C GLU A 549 16.66 -6.50 14.96
N TRP A 550 16.04 -7.59 15.39
CA TRP A 550 15.55 -7.71 16.75
C TRP A 550 16.70 -7.60 17.76
N ARG A 551 17.83 -8.27 17.53
CA ARG A 551 18.98 -8.23 18.43
C ARG A 551 19.63 -6.85 18.47
N ALA A 552 19.85 -6.21 17.32
CA ALA A 552 20.44 -4.88 17.23
C ALA A 552 19.58 -3.80 17.90
N ARG A 553 18.24 -3.90 17.80
CA ARG A 553 17.32 -3.03 18.54
C ARG A 553 17.40 -3.21 20.06
N ASN A 554 17.65 -4.44 20.52
CA ASN A 554 17.69 -4.82 21.94
C ASN A 554 19.09 -4.87 22.57
N ALA A 555 20.15 -4.54 21.82
CA ALA A 555 21.52 -4.49 22.32
C ALA A 555 21.67 -3.43 23.44
N ASP A 556 22.54 -3.67 24.42
CA ASP A 556 22.75 -2.70 25.50
C ASP A 556 23.28 -1.38 24.91
N VAL A 557 22.64 -0.26 25.27
CA VAL A 557 22.98 1.09 24.77
C VAL A 557 24.47 1.39 24.92
N LYS A 558 25.10 0.85 25.98
CA LYS A 558 26.54 1.03 26.25
C LYS A 558 27.44 0.29 25.26
N THR A 559 27.04 -0.90 24.82
CA THR A 559 27.85 -1.76 23.92
C THR A 559 27.29 -1.80 22.51
N LYS A 560 26.22 -1.05 22.21
CA LYS A 560 25.51 -1.10 20.93
C LYS A 560 26.42 -0.84 19.74
N HIS A 561 27.28 0.18 19.81
CA HIS A 561 28.23 0.48 18.73
C HIS A 561 29.20 -0.68 18.50
N GLU A 562 29.81 -1.20 19.57
CA GLU A 562 30.72 -2.35 19.49
C GLU A 562 30.02 -3.61 18.96
N PHE A 563 28.75 -3.82 19.33
CA PHE A 563 27.93 -4.90 18.80
C PHE A 563 27.71 -4.74 17.29
N LEU A 564 27.35 -3.54 16.82
CA LEU A 564 27.17 -3.25 15.40
C LEU A 564 28.46 -3.49 14.60
N ASP A 565 29.62 -3.09 15.13
CA ASP A 565 30.92 -3.37 14.51
C ASP A 565 31.21 -4.88 14.41
N ARG A 566 30.88 -5.64 15.46
CA ARG A 566 31.09 -7.09 15.50
C ARG A 566 30.20 -7.89 14.58
N ILE A 567 29.02 -7.38 14.23
CA ILE A 567 28.10 -8.06 13.30
C ILE A 567 28.36 -7.75 11.83
N VAL A 568 29.29 -6.84 11.49
CA VAL A 568 29.66 -6.54 10.10
C VAL A 568 29.96 -7.79 9.25
N PRO A 569 30.72 -8.79 9.74
CA PRO A 569 30.95 -10.03 8.99
C PRO A 569 29.68 -10.84 8.74
N LEU A 570 28.70 -10.78 9.66
CA LEU A 570 27.41 -11.45 9.53
C LEU A 570 26.55 -10.75 8.46
N CYS A 571 26.52 -9.41 8.46
CA CYS A 571 25.87 -8.60 7.42
C CYS A 571 26.47 -8.89 6.04
N ALA A 572 27.80 -8.86 5.93
CA ALA A 572 28.50 -9.16 4.68
C ALA A 572 28.20 -10.59 4.17
N TRP A 573 28.09 -11.56 5.08
CA TRP A 573 27.71 -12.92 4.74
C TRP A 573 26.26 -13.00 4.22
N LEU A 574 25.30 -12.31 4.87
CA LEU A 574 23.91 -12.24 4.37
C LEU A 574 23.85 -11.65 2.95
N THR A 575 24.55 -10.54 2.71
CA THR A 575 24.64 -9.92 1.38
C THR A 575 25.25 -10.88 0.35
N LYS A 576 26.31 -11.61 0.72
CA LYS A 576 26.91 -12.65 -0.12
C LYS A 576 25.90 -13.74 -0.49
N ILE A 577 25.15 -14.26 0.49
CA ILE A 577 24.16 -15.32 0.27
C ILE A 577 23.03 -14.84 -0.63
N VAL A 578 22.47 -13.65 -0.41
CA VAL A 578 21.41 -13.10 -1.27
C VAL A 578 21.91 -12.87 -2.69
N ARG A 579 23.14 -12.35 -2.85
CA ARG A 579 23.75 -12.22 -4.18
C ARG A 579 23.88 -13.56 -4.89
N LEU A 580 24.29 -14.61 -4.17
CA LEU A 580 24.36 -15.97 -4.73
C LEU A 580 22.97 -16.49 -5.12
N MET A 581 21.95 -16.31 -4.28
CA MET A 581 20.57 -16.69 -4.59
C MET A 581 20.06 -16.00 -5.86
N GLN A 582 20.34 -14.70 -6.01
CA GLN A 582 19.96 -13.91 -7.18
C GLN A 582 20.68 -14.40 -8.46
N LEU A 583 21.99 -14.68 -8.38
CA LEU A 583 22.77 -15.22 -9.50
C LEU A 583 22.29 -16.62 -9.93
N GLU A 584 21.96 -17.49 -8.97
CA GLU A 584 21.40 -18.82 -9.25
C GLU A 584 20.06 -18.73 -9.99
N GLU A 585 19.19 -17.80 -9.59
CA GLU A 585 17.91 -17.56 -10.24
C GLU A 585 18.07 -17.01 -11.66
N GLN A 586 18.94 -16.01 -11.85
CA GLN A 586 19.26 -15.46 -13.17
C GLN A 586 19.82 -16.55 -14.11
N THR A 587 20.71 -17.41 -13.60
CA THR A 587 21.29 -18.51 -14.36
C THR A 587 20.24 -19.57 -14.73
N ALA A 588 19.28 -19.86 -13.85
CA ALA A 588 18.17 -20.76 -14.15
C ALA A 588 17.26 -20.20 -15.25
N GLN A 589 16.90 -18.91 -15.16
CA GLN A 589 16.07 -18.22 -16.15
C GLN A 589 16.74 -18.17 -17.54
N GLN A 590 18.06 -18.00 -17.61
CA GLN A 590 18.81 -18.04 -18.87
C GLN A 590 18.82 -19.43 -19.53
N LYS A 591 18.83 -20.51 -18.73
CA LYS A 591 18.81 -21.89 -19.24
C LYS A 591 17.42 -22.30 -19.74
N ASP A 592 16.36 -21.78 -19.14
CA ASP A 592 14.97 -22.07 -19.49
C ASP A 592 14.46 -21.22 -20.68
N GLY A 593 15.33 -20.89 -21.64
CA GLY A 593 15.17 -19.93 -22.75
C GLY A 593 14.02 -20.12 -23.76
N ARG A 594 12.84 -20.57 -23.32
CA ARG A 594 11.57 -20.40 -24.03
C ARG A 594 10.81 -19.22 -23.44
N SER A 595 11.00 -18.08 -24.09
CA SER A 595 10.11 -16.92 -24.12
C SER A 595 8.63 -17.30 -23.89
N ARG A 596 8.14 -17.06 -22.67
CA ARG A 596 6.79 -16.53 -22.48
C ARG A 596 6.92 -15.23 -21.70
N TYR A 597 6.82 -14.14 -22.44
CA TYR A 597 6.44 -12.83 -21.92
C TYR A 597 5.24 -13.02 -20.98
N GLY A 598 5.51 -12.93 -19.69
CA GLY A 598 4.50 -13.07 -18.65
C GLY A 598 5.05 -12.49 -17.37
N ASN A 599 5.20 -11.16 -17.34
CA ASN A 599 5.20 -10.27 -16.16
C ASN A 599 5.76 -10.78 -14.81
N ARG A 600 6.68 -11.76 -14.78
CA ARG A 600 7.51 -12.06 -13.61
C ARG A 600 8.68 -11.09 -13.64
N ARG A 601 8.39 -9.85 -13.25
CA ARG A 601 9.40 -8.81 -13.03
C ARG A 601 10.32 -9.27 -11.88
N SER A 602 11.51 -9.69 -12.29
CA SER A 602 12.83 -9.36 -11.75
C SER A 602 13.06 -9.45 -10.24
N SER A 603 13.77 -10.50 -9.81
CA SER A 603 14.54 -10.54 -8.56
C SER A 603 15.82 -9.66 -8.61
N ALA A 604 15.95 -8.73 -9.58
CA ALA A 604 17.15 -7.93 -9.75
C ALA A 604 17.48 -7.02 -8.56
N ASN A 605 16.51 -6.78 -7.67
CA ASN A 605 16.64 -5.80 -6.59
C ASN A 605 16.76 -6.45 -5.20
N ASP A 606 16.85 -7.77 -5.08
CA ASP A 606 16.94 -8.44 -3.77
C ASP A 606 18.14 -7.98 -2.94
N VAL A 607 19.30 -7.85 -3.58
CA VAL A 607 20.53 -7.37 -2.92
C VAL A 607 20.41 -5.90 -2.53
N GLU A 608 19.77 -5.08 -3.36
CA GLU A 608 19.53 -3.65 -3.09
C GLU A 608 18.57 -3.48 -1.91
N HIS A 609 17.43 -4.17 -1.93
CA HIS A 609 16.48 -4.17 -0.81
C HIS A 609 17.11 -4.66 0.50
N LEU A 610 17.95 -5.70 0.44
CA LEU A 610 18.69 -6.13 1.61
C LEU A 610 19.68 -5.06 2.08
N ALA A 611 20.39 -4.40 1.16
CA ALA A 611 21.33 -3.33 1.51
C ALA A 611 20.62 -2.17 2.22
N GLU A 612 19.49 -1.68 1.68
CA GLU A 612 18.62 -0.68 2.32
C GLU A 612 18.19 -1.13 3.73
N ARG A 613 17.77 -2.39 3.86
CA ARG A 613 17.33 -2.95 5.15
C ARG A 613 18.48 -3.09 6.16
N LEU A 614 19.71 -3.33 5.71
CA LEU A 614 20.90 -3.44 6.56
C LEU A 614 21.59 -2.09 6.83
N GLU A 615 21.24 -1.02 6.12
CA GLU A 615 21.83 0.33 6.27
C GLU A 615 21.66 0.89 7.70
N GLN A 616 20.61 0.48 8.40
CA GLN A 616 20.43 0.79 9.83
C GLN A 616 21.54 0.25 10.75
N PHE A 617 22.42 -0.63 10.24
CA PHE A 617 23.57 -1.18 10.96
C PHE A 617 24.91 -0.58 10.52
N SER A 618 24.94 0.26 9.48
CA SER A 618 26.14 1.04 9.16
C SER A 618 26.35 2.14 10.19
N VAL A 619 27.57 2.21 10.73
CA VAL A 619 28.03 3.23 11.67
C VAL A 619 28.40 4.51 10.94
#